data_AF-B8CM15-F1
#
_entry.id   AF-B8CM15-F1
#
_cell.length_a   1.000
_cell.length_b   1.000
_cell.length_c   1.000
_cell.angle_alpha   90.00
_cell.angle_beta   90.00
_cell.angle_gamma   90.00
#
_symmetry.space_group_name_H-M   'P 1'
#
loop_
_entity.id
_entity.type
_entity.pdbx_description
1 polymer ?
#
loop_
_entity_poly.entity_id
_entity_poly.type
_entity_poly.pdbx_seq_one_letter_code
_entity_poly.pdbx_strand_id
1 'polypeptide(L)'
;MISPLTRWPNSPYHYKDKTSYDSYYEKLYVIADLAFNRGREQTNLAKNSLDNLKKELVHEVGPRVRTSLLFKYIKISFFPVLLLTLIFFGVNLFEDGSLQYGSKLILVALGANVGCWLSLAVRTRGMEFSQILPILGDQKGVHTRIIFVMAFSVVMAILMKSGLLSIQLGEFSSLSIETKNYSALSAGFIMGFAEKLFVDKFQSKVNSVNI
;
A
#
# COMPACT_ATOMS: atom_id res chain seq x y z
N MET A 1 -2.40 19.59 -37.08
CA MET A 1 -3.19 20.44 -36.16
C MET A 1 -4.52 19.75 -35.93
N ILE A 2 -4.76 19.22 -34.73
CA ILE A 2 -6.04 19.01 -34.02
C ILE A 2 -5.69 18.16 -32.77
N SER A 3 -5.93 18.74 -31.61
CA SER A 3 -5.62 18.23 -30.28
C SER A 3 -6.74 17.35 -29.72
N PRO A 4 -6.44 16.24 -29.02
CA PRO A 4 -7.42 15.56 -28.19
C PRO A 4 -7.14 15.90 -26.71
N LEU A 5 -7.45 17.13 -26.29
CA LEU A 5 -7.35 17.55 -24.89
C LEU A 5 -8.60 18.31 -24.45
N THR A 6 -9.73 17.62 -24.43
CA THR A 6 -10.96 18.12 -23.78
C THR A 6 -11.65 16.99 -23.03
N ARG A 7 -11.29 16.81 -21.75
CA ARG A 7 -12.17 16.41 -20.62
C ARG A 7 -11.34 15.90 -19.44
N TRP A 8 -10.91 16.78 -18.53
CA TRP A 8 -10.74 16.45 -17.10
C TRP A 8 -10.91 17.73 -16.28
N PRO A 9 -11.66 17.73 -15.16
CA PRO A 9 -12.13 18.95 -14.49
C PRO A 9 -11.06 19.63 -13.63
N ASN A 10 -11.22 20.95 -13.50
CA ASN A 10 -10.30 21.91 -12.88
C ASN A 10 -10.01 21.62 -11.39
N SER A 11 -8.76 21.31 -11.10
CA SER A 11 -8.15 21.31 -9.76
C SER A 11 -6.86 22.13 -9.84
N PRO A 12 -6.49 22.97 -8.85
CA PRO A 12 -5.27 23.78 -8.89
C PRO A 12 -3.97 22.96 -8.98
N TYR A 13 -4.04 21.64 -8.77
CA TYR A 13 -2.94 20.71 -8.99
C TYR A 13 -2.75 20.31 -10.48
N HIS A 14 -3.75 20.51 -11.34
CA HIS A 14 -3.72 20.09 -12.75
C HIS A 14 -2.79 20.94 -13.64
N TYR A 15 -2.56 22.20 -13.29
CA TYR A 15 -1.76 23.13 -14.11
C TYR A 15 -0.27 22.74 -14.14
N LYS A 16 0.28 22.37 -12.97
CA LYS A 16 1.67 21.92 -12.83
C LYS A 16 1.93 20.57 -13.49
N ASP A 17 0.94 19.67 -13.41
CA ASP A 17 1.02 18.34 -14.03
C ASP A 17 0.96 18.41 -15.56
N LYS A 18 0.18 19.34 -16.12
CA LYS A 18 0.11 19.53 -17.58
C LYS A 18 1.41 20.08 -18.15
N THR A 19 1.99 21.10 -17.53
CA THR A 19 3.29 21.66 -17.96
C THR A 19 4.43 20.67 -17.80
N SER A 20 4.39 19.81 -16.77
CA SER A 20 5.38 18.76 -16.56
C SER A 20 5.22 17.65 -17.61
N TYR A 21 3.99 17.24 -17.89
CA TYR A 21 3.67 16.27 -18.95
C TYR A 21 4.17 16.74 -20.33
N ASP A 22 3.85 17.98 -20.71
CA ASP A 22 4.24 18.54 -22.00
C ASP A 22 5.78 18.59 -22.15
N SER A 23 6.50 18.95 -21.08
CA SER A 23 7.97 18.95 -21.06
C SER A 23 8.58 17.55 -21.21
N TYR A 24 8.06 16.53 -20.49
CA TYR A 24 8.53 15.15 -20.62
C TYR A 24 8.18 14.54 -21.98
N TYR A 25 7.03 14.91 -22.55
CA TYR A 25 6.61 14.49 -23.88
C TYR A 25 7.55 15.05 -24.95
N GLU A 26 7.90 16.34 -24.87
CA GLU A 26 8.83 16.98 -25.80
C GLU A 26 10.24 16.36 -25.71
N LYS A 27 10.76 16.13 -24.50
CA LYS A 27 12.03 15.42 -24.28
C LYS A 27 12.02 14.02 -24.91
N LEU A 28 10.93 13.27 -24.74
CA LEU A 28 10.78 11.93 -25.31
C LEU A 28 10.71 11.96 -26.85
N TYR A 29 10.00 12.95 -27.41
CA TYR A 29 9.89 13.15 -28.85
C TYR A 29 11.25 13.43 -29.49
N VAL A 30 12.06 14.32 -28.90
CA VAL A 30 13.41 14.63 -29.38
C VAL A 30 14.33 13.41 -29.33
N ILE A 31 14.24 12.60 -28.26
CA ILE A 31 15.02 11.35 -28.13
C ILE A 31 14.58 10.33 -29.19
N ALA A 32 13.28 10.23 -29.48
CA ALA A 32 12.76 9.36 -30.53
C ALA A 32 13.23 9.81 -31.92
N ASP A 33 13.16 11.11 -32.23
CA ASP A 33 13.67 11.67 -33.49
C ASP A 33 15.17 11.40 -33.66
N LEU A 34 15.97 11.60 -32.60
CA LEU A 34 17.40 11.29 -32.58
C LEU A 34 17.68 9.80 -32.83
N ALA A 35 16.84 8.90 -32.32
CA ALA A 35 17.01 7.46 -32.47
C ALA A 35 16.65 6.93 -33.86
N PHE A 36 15.66 7.54 -34.53
CA PHE A 36 15.12 7.02 -35.79
C PHE A 36 15.63 7.77 -37.03
N ASN A 37 15.96 9.06 -36.93
CA ASN A 37 16.34 9.89 -38.09
C ASN A 37 17.85 10.16 -38.22
N ARG A 38 18.69 9.74 -37.28
CA ARG A 38 20.15 9.97 -37.33
C ARG A 38 20.92 8.67 -37.07
N GLY A 39 21.95 8.39 -37.87
CA GLY A 39 22.58 7.07 -38.03
C GLY A 39 23.07 6.32 -36.77
N ARG A 40 23.59 5.09 -36.94
CA ARG A 40 23.84 4.09 -35.86
C ARG A 40 24.68 4.55 -34.66
N GLU A 41 25.50 5.59 -34.75
CA GLU A 41 26.24 6.09 -33.58
C GLU A 41 25.34 6.90 -32.63
N GLN A 42 24.29 7.52 -33.16
CA GLN A 42 23.35 8.35 -32.40
C GLN A 42 22.28 7.54 -31.69
N THR A 43 22.08 6.27 -32.06
CA THR A 43 21.18 5.36 -31.33
C THR A 43 21.70 5.03 -29.92
N ASN A 44 23.03 4.95 -29.74
CA ASN A 44 23.63 4.75 -28.41
C ASN A 44 23.46 5.99 -27.53
N LEU A 45 23.61 7.18 -28.11
CA LEU A 45 23.33 8.46 -27.47
C LEU A 45 21.85 8.57 -27.07
N ALA A 46 20.93 8.22 -27.97
CA ALA A 46 19.49 8.21 -27.69
C ALA A 46 19.14 7.25 -26.54
N LYS A 47 19.76 6.06 -26.50
CA LYS A 47 19.56 5.09 -25.42
C LYS A 47 20.02 5.64 -24.06
N ASN A 48 21.20 6.25 -24.00
CA ASN A 48 21.71 6.87 -22.77
C ASN A 48 20.83 8.04 -22.32
N SER A 49 20.38 8.89 -23.25
CA SER A 49 19.44 9.98 -22.96
C SER A 49 18.09 9.47 -22.46
N LEU A 50 17.59 8.36 -23.01
CA LEU A 50 16.36 7.72 -22.55
C LEU A 50 16.50 7.19 -21.12
N ASP A 51 17.62 6.55 -20.78
CA ASP A 51 17.85 6.05 -19.43
C ASP A 51 18.06 7.18 -18.41
N ASN A 52 18.67 8.29 -18.82
CA ASN A 52 18.73 9.50 -18.01
C ASN A 52 17.33 10.12 -17.80
N LEU A 53 16.50 10.18 -18.84
CA LEU A 53 15.12 10.67 -18.74
C LEU A 53 14.29 9.81 -17.78
N LYS A 54 14.43 8.47 -17.83
CA LYS A 54 13.78 7.57 -16.87
C LYS A 54 14.22 7.86 -15.45
N LYS A 55 15.53 8.03 -15.20
CA LYS A 55 16.07 8.35 -13.86
C LYS A 55 15.56 9.70 -13.35
N GLU A 56 15.54 10.72 -14.21
CA GLU A 56 15.01 12.05 -13.90
C GLU A 56 13.54 11.97 -13.48
N LEU A 57 12.73 11.24 -14.26
CA LEU A 57 11.30 11.06 -14.00
C LEU A 57 11.05 10.30 -12.69
N VAL A 58 11.80 9.24 -12.41
CA VAL A 58 11.74 8.53 -11.12
C VAL A 58 12.12 9.44 -9.96
N HIS A 59 13.18 10.23 -10.11
CA HIS A 59 13.67 11.11 -9.05
C HIS A 59 12.71 12.27 -8.77
N GLU A 60 12.08 12.84 -9.80
CA GLU A 60 11.17 13.98 -9.65
C GLU A 60 9.75 13.55 -9.23
N VAL A 61 9.19 12.53 -9.88
CA VAL A 61 7.79 12.12 -9.71
C VAL A 61 7.63 11.06 -8.62
N GLY A 62 8.64 10.19 -8.43
CA GLY A 62 8.60 9.09 -7.45
C GLY A 62 8.27 9.54 -6.03
N PRO A 63 8.96 10.56 -5.45
CA PRO A 63 8.65 11.05 -4.11
C PRO A 63 7.23 11.60 -3.98
N ARG A 64 6.70 12.27 -5.01
CA ARG A 64 5.34 12.85 -5.01
C ARG A 64 4.29 11.75 -5.01
N VAL A 65 4.45 10.74 -5.86
CA VAL A 65 3.55 9.59 -5.94
C VAL A 65 3.52 8.82 -4.61
N ARG A 66 4.69 8.59 -4.01
CA ARG A 66 4.81 7.95 -2.70
C ARG A 66 4.04 8.70 -1.61
N THR A 67 4.25 10.01 -1.56
CA THR A 67 3.64 10.87 -0.56
C THR A 67 2.12 10.89 -0.73
N SER A 68 1.65 11.05 -1.97
CA SER A 68 0.22 10.97 -2.30
C SER A 68 -0.41 9.65 -1.87
N LEU A 69 0.26 8.52 -2.12
CA LEU A 69 -0.17 7.18 -1.71
C LEU A 69 -0.33 7.04 -0.20
N LEU A 70 0.70 7.41 0.55
CA LEU A 70 0.72 7.28 2.00
C LEU A 70 -0.35 8.16 2.64
N PHE A 71 -0.52 9.40 2.14
CA PHE A 71 -1.58 10.29 2.61
C PHE A 71 -2.98 9.79 2.23
N LYS A 72 -3.16 9.23 1.04
CA LYS A 72 -4.44 8.64 0.63
C LYS A 72 -4.81 7.47 1.53
N TYR A 73 -3.86 6.59 1.88
CA TYR A 73 -4.09 5.50 2.82
C TYR A 73 -4.54 6.03 4.19
N ILE A 74 -3.83 7.01 4.75
CA ILE A 74 -4.18 7.59 6.06
C ILE A 74 -5.59 8.20 6.02
N LYS A 75 -5.93 8.97 4.98
CA LYS A 75 -7.27 9.57 4.83
C LYS A 75 -8.37 8.52 4.79
N ILE A 76 -8.16 7.41 4.07
CA ILE A 76 -9.15 6.34 3.95
C ILE A 76 -9.25 5.53 5.25
N SER A 77 -8.11 5.24 5.88
CA SER A 77 -8.04 4.46 7.12
C SER A 77 -8.52 5.25 8.35
N PHE A 78 -8.56 6.58 8.29
CA PHE A 78 -9.00 7.43 9.39
C PHE A 78 -10.42 7.09 9.88
N PHE A 79 -11.38 6.95 8.97
CA PHE A 79 -12.77 6.64 9.32
C PHE A 79 -12.94 5.30 10.03
N PRO A 80 -12.46 4.15 9.50
CA PRO A 80 -12.60 2.86 10.20
C PRO A 80 -11.80 2.79 11.49
N VAL A 81 -10.61 3.41 11.57
CA VAL A 81 -9.82 3.47 12.80
C VAL A 81 -10.54 4.27 13.89
N LEU A 82 -11.11 5.42 13.53
CA LEU A 82 -11.89 6.25 14.46
C LEU A 82 -13.11 5.49 14.98
N LEU A 83 -13.86 4.84 14.09
CA LEU A 83 -15.02 4.03 14.44
C LEU A 83 -14.65 2.89 15.40
N LEU A 84 -13.60 2.12 15.08
CA LEU A 84 -13.12 1.04 15.93
C LEU A 84 -12.65 1.54 17.30
N THR A 85 -11.99 2.70 17.36
CA THR A 85 -11.53 3.31 18.61
C THR A 85 -12.70 3.76 19.47
N LEU A 86 -13.76 4.33 18.87
CA LEU A 86 -14.97 4.73 19.57
C LEU A 86 -15.71 3.51 20.15
N ILE A 87 -15.84 2.43 19.37
CA ILE A 87 -16.44 1.17 19.81
C ILE A 87 -15.63 0.57 20.96
N PHE A 88 -14.30 0.57 20.85
CA PHE A 88 -13.42 0.10 21.93
C PHE A 88 -13.67 0.89 23.22
N PHE A 89 -13.68 2.21 23.16
CA PHE A 89 -13.91 3.04 24.36
C PHE A 89 -15.32 2.82 24.93
N GLY A 90 -16.34 2.72 24.08
CA GLY A 90 -17.71 2.40 24.49
C GLY A 90 -17.78 1.06 25.23
N VAL A 91 -17.21 -0.01 24.69
CA VAL A 91 -17.21 -1.33 25.33
C VAL A 91 -16.50 -1.30 26.69
N ASN A 92 -15.38 -0.59 26.82
CA ASN A 92 -14.65 -0.49 28.09
C ASN A 92 -15.41 0.34 29.16
N LEU A 93 -16.30 1.26 28.76
CA LEU A 93 -17.09 2.07 29.71
C LEU A 93 -18.30 1.31 30.29
N PHE A 94 -18.83 0.31 29.57
CA PHE A 94 -20.03 -0.44 29.96
C PHE A 94 -19.73 -1.86 30.48
N GLU A 95 -18.46 -2.20 30.74
CA GLU A 95 -18.05 -3.61 30.85
C GLU A 95 -18.22 -4.25 32.25
N ASP A 96 -19.15 -5.21 32.33
CA ASP A 96 -19.17 -6.37 33.22
C ASP A 96 -18.59 -7.60 32.48
N GLY A 97 -17.27 -7.82 32.58
CA GLY A 97 -16.52 -9.09 32.40
C GLY A 97 -16.58 -9.92 31.09
N SER A 98 -17.71 -9.96 30.37
CA SER A 98 -17.98 -10.96 29.32
C SER A 98 -17.57 -10.53 27.90
N LEU A 99 -17.42 -9.21 27.64
CA LEU A 99 -17.05 -8.67 26.33
C LEU A 99 -15.52 -8.46 26.16
N GLN A 100 -14.72 -8.89 27.14
CA GLN A 100 -13.29 -8.55 27.21
C GLN A 100 -12.50 -9.06 26.00
N TYR A 101 -12.94 -10.15 25.37
CA TYR A 101 -12.32 -10.67 24.16
C TYR A 101 -12.67 -9.85 22.91
N GLY A 102 -13.89 -9.32 22.82
CA GLY A 102 -14.32 -8.46 21.71
C GLY A 102 -13.51 -7.17 21.65
N SER A 103 -13.18 -6.58 22.81
CA SER A 103 -12.32 -5.40 22.87
C SER A 103 -10.89 -5.70 22.41
N LYS A 104 -10.37 -6.93 22.61
CA LYS A 104 -9.05 -7.34 22.08
C LYS A 104 -9.06 -7.52 20.57
N LEU A 105 -10.12 -8.08 19.98
CA LEU A 105 -10.25 -8.22 18.53
C LEU A 105 -10.23 -6.85 17.83
N ILE A 106 -10.85 -5.83 18.43
CA ILE A 106 -10.78 -4.45 17.93
C ILE A 106 -9.33 -3.94 17.98
N LEU A 107 -8.60 -4.24 19.06
CA LEU A 107 -7.19 -3.88 19.20
C LEU A 107 -6.30 -4.55 18.14
N VAL A 108 -6.57 -5.82 17.81
CA VAL A 108 -5.91 -6.54 16.71
C VAL A 108 -6.19 -5.85 15.38
N ALA A 109 -7.43 -5.46 15.10
CA ALA A 109 -7.80 -4.76 13.87
C ALA A 109 -7.13 -3.38 13.75
N LEU A 110 -6.99 -2.65 14.86
CA LEU A 110 -6.24 -1.38 14.91
C LEU A 110 -4.76 -1.61 14.62
N GLY A 111 -4.13 -2.58 15.29
CA GLY A 111 -2.74 -2.96 15.02
C GLY A 111 -2.52 -3.35 13.55
N ALA A 112 -3.46 -4.10 12.96
CA ALA A 112 -3.40 -4.53 11.57
C ALA A 112 -3.46 -3.37 10.58
N ASN A 113 -4.25 -2.32 10.85
CA ASN A 113 -4.26 -1.12 10.01
C ASN A 113 -2.91 -0.38 10.02
N VAL A 114 -2.27 -0.29 11.19
CA VAL A 114 -0.96 0.35 11.35
C VAL A 114 0.14 -0.48 10.67
N GLY A 115 0.14 -1.81 10.87
CA GLY A 115 1.04 -2.72 10.16
C GLY A 115 0.85 -2.68 8.63
N CYS A 116 -0.41 -2.64 8.21
CA CYS A 116 -0.94 -2.21 6.91
C CYS A 116 -0.12 -1.09 6.26
N TRP A 117 -0.26 0.08 6.88
CA TRP A 117 0.36 1.33 6.45
C TRP A 117 1.89 1.23 6.44
N LEU A 118 2.48 0.64 7.49
CA LEU A 118 3.93 0.53 7.58
C LEU A 118 4.50 -0.35 6.45
N SER A 119 3.85 -1.47 6.13
CA SER A 119 4.31 -2.32 5.03
C SER A 119 4.23 -1.61 3.68
N LEU A 120 3.22 -0.76 3.46
CA LEU A 120 3.13 0.12 2.28
C LEU A 120 4.26 1.17 2.28
N ALA A 121 4.57 1.77 3.43
CA ALA A 121 5.63 2.76 3.58
C ALA A 121 7.03 2.20 3.32
N VAL A 122 7.28 0.95 3.71
CA VAL A 122 8.55 0.25 3.46
C VAL A 122 8.69 -0.11 1.98
N ARG A 123 7.63 -0.65 1.36
CA ARG A 123 7.67 -1.07 -0.06
C ARG A 123 7.84 0.08 -1.03
N THR A 124 7.40 1.27 -0.66
CA THR A 124 7.49 2.47 -1.51
C THR A 124 8.83 3.22 -1.37
N ARG A 125 9.80 2.73 -0.57
CA ARG A 125 11.10 3.40 -0.38
C ARG A 125 12.06 3.34 -1.58
N GLY A 126 11.97 2.31 -2.43
CA GLY A 126 12.92 2.08 -3.52
C GLY A 126 12.24 1.90 -4.88
N MET A 127 11.38 2.86 -5.28
CA MET A 127 10.65 2.75 -6.55
C MET A 127 11.57 2.89 -7.75
N GLU A 128 11.66 1.83 -8.56
CA GLU A 128 12.20 1.90 -9.92
C GLU A 128 11.12 2.34 -10.92
N PHE A 129 11.51 2.83 -12.10
CA PHE A 129 10.58 3.27 -13.15
C PHE A 129 9.56 2.19 -13.52
N SER A 130 10.00 0.92 -13.60
CA SER A 130 9.17 -0.26 -13.88
C SER A 130 8.08 -0.49 -12.83
N GLN A 131 8.30 -0.01 -11.60
CA GLN A 131 7.42 -0.22 -10.45
C GLN A 131 6.41 0.92 -10.25
N ILE A 132 6.58 2.06 -10.95
CA ILE A 132 5.67 3.21 -10.84
C ILE A 132 4.24 2.84 -11.26
N LEU A 133 4.09 2.17 -12.41
CA LEU A 133 2.77 1.78 -12.94
C LEU A 133 2.02 0.80 -12.03
N PRO A 134 2.64 -0.31 -11.56
CA PRO A 134 2.02 -1.19 -10.57
C PRO A 134 1.57 -0.44 -9.31
N ILE A 135 2.42 0.46 -8.79
CA ILE A 135 2.15 1.24 -7.59
C ILE A 135 0.99 2.25 -7.80
N LEU A 136 0.88 2.81 -9.02
CA LEU A 136 -0.26 3.63 -9.43
C LEU A 136 -1.55 2.80 -9.58
N GLY A 137 -1.44 1.58 -10.09
CA GLY A 137 -2.55 0.62 -10.18
C GLY A 137 -3.10 0.25 -8.80
N ASP A 138 -2.20 0.01 -7.84
CA ASP A 138 -2.53 -0.31 -6.45
C ASP A 138 -3.32 0.82 -5.76
N GLN A 139 -3.24 2.08 -6.21
CA GLN A 139 -4.00 3.20 -5.62
C GLN A 139 -5.52 3.04 -5.69
N LYS A 140 -6.03 2.26 -6.66
CA LYS A 140 -7.46 2.05 -6.86
C LYS A 140 -8.02 1.00 -5.90
N GLY A 141 -7.19 0.06 -5.46
CA GLY A 141 -7.55 -1.04 -4.54
C GLY A 141 -7.32 -0.76 -3.06
N VAL A 142 -6.93 0.47 -2.67
CA VAL A 142 -6.61 0.78 -1.26
C VAL A 142 -7.79 0.49 -0.31
N HIS A 143 -9.02 0.77 -0.75
CA HIS A 143 -10.23 0.51 0.03
C HIS A 143 -10.44 -0.98 0.31
N THR A 144 -10.38 -1.81 -0.75
CA THR A 144 -10.59 -3.26 -0.64
C THR A 144 -9.47 -3.90 0.19
N ARG A 145 -8.24 -3.40 0.06
CA ARG A 145 -7.09 -3.86 0.84
C ARG A 145 -7.25 -3.63 2.33
N ILE A 146 -7.70 -2.44 2.73
CA ILE A 146 -7.93 -2.11 4.15
C ILE A 146 -9.01 -3.03 4.75
N ILE A 147 -10.12 -3.22 4.04
CA ILE A 147 -11.20 -4.13 4.48
C ILE A 147 -10.69 -5.56 4.61
N PHE A 148 -9.93 -6.04 3.62
CA PHE A 148 -9.34 -7.37 3.63
C PHE A 148 -8.40 -7.57 4.83
N VAL A 149 -7.48 -6.63 5.09
CA VAL A 149 -6.54 -6.70 6.22
C VAL A 149 -7.26 -6.76 7.55
N MET A 150 -8.32 -5.96 7.74
CA MET A 150 -9.11 -5.96 8.96
C MET A 150 -9.89 -7.27 9.15
N ALA A 151 -10.55 -7.75 8.11
CA ALA A 151 -11.30 -9.02 8.19
C ALA A 151 -10.35 -10.21 8.41
N PHE A 152 -9.24 -10.25 7.69
CA PHE A 152 -8.23 -11.29 7.79
C PHE A 152 -7.59 -11.35 9.19
N SER A 153 -7.25 -10.20 9.77
CA SER A 153 -6.65 -10.16 11.12
C SER A 153 -7.62 -10.64 12.19
N VAL A 154 -8.92 -10.32 12.07
CA VAL A 154 -9.96 -10.81 12.98
C VAL A 154 -10.13 -12.33 12.85
N VAL A 155 -10.20 -12.87 11.63
CA VAL A 155 -10.30 -14.32 11.40
C VAL A 155 -9.07 -15.03 11.99
N MET A 156 -7.87 -14.52 11.75
CA MET A 156 -6.65 -15.09 12.30
C MET A 156 -6.61 -15.05 13.82
N ALA A 157 -7.10 -13.98 14.45
CA ALA A 157 -7.20 -13.90 15.91
C ALA A 157 -8.18 -14.92 16.49
N ILE A 158 -9.31 -15.19 15.81
CA ILE A 158 -10.26 -16.23 16.21
C ILE A 158 -9.63 -17.62 16.10
N LEU A 159 -8.90 -17.90 15.01
CA LEU A 159 -8.18 -19.16 14.82
C LEU A 159 -7.10 -19.39 15.90
N MET A 160 -6.42 -18.32 16.32
CA MET A 160 -5.44 -18.38 17.42
C MET A 160 -6.10 -18.71 18.75
N LYS A 161 -7.27 -18.11 19.04
CA LYS A 161 -8.07 -18.47 20.23
C LYS A 161 -8.54 -19.92 20.20
N SER A 162 -8.98 -20.40 19.04
CA SER A 162 -9.42 -21.77 18.86
C SER A 162 -8.29 -22.81 19.06
N GLY A 163 -7.04 -22.38 19.25
CA GLY A 163 -5.89 -23.27 19.35
C GLY A 163 -5.47 -23.91 18.02
N LEU A 164 -6.14 -23.57 16.92
CA LEU A 164 -5.82 -24.06 15.57
C LEU A 164 -4.50 -23.48 15.07
N LEU A 165 -4.12 -22.30 15.55
CA LEU A 165 -2.87 -21.63 15.22
C LEU A 165 -2.15 -21.20 16.52
N SER A 166 -1.01 -21.84 16.81
CA SER A 166 -0.12 -21.43 17.89
C SER A 166 1.10 -20.73 17.29
N ILE A 167 1.27 -19.45 17.62
CA ILE A 167 2.47 -18.69 17.28
C ILE A 167 3.18 -18.36 18.60
N GLN A 168 4.40 -18.86 18.76
CA GLN A 168 5.31 -18.49 19.84
C GLN A 168 6.51 -17.77 19.24
N LEU A 169 6.67 -16.49 19.60
CA LEU A 169 7.82 -15.67 19.24
C LEU A 169 8.47 -15.13 20.52
N GLY A 170 9.49 -15.83 21.02
CA GLY A 170 10.12 -15.49 22.29
C GLY A 170 9.13 -15.57 23.45
N GLU A 171 8.93 -14.47 24.18
CA GLU A 171 7.92 -14.36 25.25
C GLU A 171 6.49 -14.08 24.73
N PHE A 172 6.31 -13.78 23.44
CA PHE A 172 4.98 -13.63 22.85
C PHE A 172 4.37 -15.01 22.59
N SER A 173 3.33 -15.34 23.34
CA SER A 173 2.49 -16.52 23.13
C SER A 173 1.11 -16.11 22.61
N SER A 174 0.57 -16.83 21.64
CA SER A 174 -0.80 -16.63 21.13
C SER A 174 -1.88 -16.71 22.22
N LEU A 175 -1.61 -17.40 23.34
CA LEU A 175 -2.48 -17.44 24.53
C LEU A 175 -2.53 -16.11 25.30
N SER A 176 -1.50 -15.28 25.17
CA SER A 176 -1.42 -13.97 25.84
C SER A 176 -2.22 -12.87 25.15
N ILE A 177 -2.74 -13.13 23.94
CA ILE A 177 -3.60 -12.20 23.18
C ILE A 177 -4.92 -11.96 23.92
N GLU A 178 -5.43 -12.98 24.63
CA GLU A 178 -6.68 -12.89 25.38
C GLU A 178 -6.53 -12.08 26.68
N THR A 179 -5.33 -12.12 27.29
CA THR A 179 -5.08 -11.55 28.62
C THR A 179 -4.39 -10.19 28.59
N LYS A 180 -3.56 -9.88 27.58
CA LYS A 180 -2.75 -8.64 27.54
C LYS A 180 -3.04 -7.80 26.30
N ASN A 181 -3.41 -6.54 26.50
CA ASN A 181 -3.68 -5.56 25.44
C ASN A 181 -2.50 -5.41 24.46
N TYR A 182 -1.28 -5.35 24.98
CA TYR A 182 -0.07 -5.22 24.14
C TYR A 182 0.16 -6.41 23.22
N SER A 183 -0.26 -7.61 23.63
CA SER A 183 -0.17 -8.83 22.82
C SER A 183 -1.16 -8.83 21.66
N ALA A 184 -2.40 -8.41 21.92
CA ALA A 184 -3.39 -8.22 20.87
C ALA A 184 -2.94 -7.17 19.82
N LEU A 185 -2.40 -6.03 20.27
CA LEU A 185 -1.93 -4.98 19.36
C LEU A 185 -0.79 -5.46 18.45
N SER A 186 0.22 -6.11 19.04
CA SER A 186 1.42 -6.57 18.33
C SER A 186 1.11 -7.72 17.36
N ALA A 187 0.23 -8.64 17.74
CA ALA A 187 -0.27 -9.68 16.84
C ALA A 187 -0.96 -9.06 15.61
N GLY A 188 -1.83 -8.07 15.84
CA GLY A 188 -2.46 -7.30 14.77
C GLY A 188 -1.44 -6.62 13.86
N PHE A 189 -0.44 -5.95 14.44
CA PHE A 189 0.62 -5.28 13.68
C PHE A 189 1.39 -6.24 12.78
N ILE A 190 1.79 -7.41 13.31
CA ILE A 190 2.51 -8.43 12.53
C ILE A 190 1.63 -8.94 11.39
N MET A 191 0.35 -9.24 11.65
CA MET A 191 -0.59 -9.70 10.62
C MET A 191 -0.79 -8.66 9.52
N GLY A 192 -0.97 -7.40 9.89
CA GLY A 192 -1.09 -6.30 8.95
C GLY A 192 0.18 -6.09 8.13
N PHE A 193 1.35 -6.17 8.76
CA PHE A 193 2.64 -6.03 8.07
C PHE A 193 2.89 -7.18 7.08
N ALA A 194 2.53 -8.40 7.48
CA ALA A 194 2.72 -9.62 6.71
C ALA A 194 1.68 -9.84 5.61
N GLU A 195 0.63 -9.02 5.50
CA GLU A 195 -0.47 -9.21 4.55
C GLU A 195 0.01 -9.52 3.12
N LYS A 196 0.89 -8.71 2.53
CA LYS A 196 1.37 -8.98 1.16
C LYS A 196 2.20 -10.25 1.05
N LEU A 197 2.95 -10.63 2.09
CA LEU A 197 3.67 -11.90 2.09
C LEU A 197 2.69 -13.08 2.03
N PHE A 198 1.55 -12.96 2.71
CA PHE A 198 0.49 -13.95 2.62
C PHE A 198 -0.19 -13.95 1.24
N VAL A 199 -0.53 -12.78 0.70
CA VAL A 199 -1.16 -12.67 -0.63
C VAL A 199 -0.24 -13.21 -1.73
N ASP A 200 1.03 -12.83 -1.73
CA ASP A 200 2.01 -13.27 -2.73
C ASP A 200 2.24 -14.79 -2.64
N LYS A 201 2.34 -15.36 -1.43
CA LYS A 201 2.44 -16.82 -1.22
C LYS A 201 1.16 -17.56 -1.64
N PHE A 202 -0.01 -16.96 -1.42
CA PHE A 202 -1.27 -17.56 -1.83
C PHE A 202 -1.39 -17.60 -3.36
N GLN A 203 -1.06 -16.50 -4.03
CA GLN A 203 -1.04 -16.42 -5.50
C GLN A 203 -0.04 -17.40 -6.11
N SER A 204 1.19 -17.50 -5.57
CA SER A 204 2.18 -18.44 -6.10
C SER A 204 1.72 -19.89 -5.96
N LYS A 205 1.07 -20.23 -4.85
CA LYS A 205 0.53 -21.58 -4.62
C LYS A 205 -0.65 -21.88 -5.54
N VAL A 206 -1.57 -20.95 -5.76
CA VAL A 206 -2.69 -21.12 -6.71
C VAL A 206 -2.17 -21.31 -8.14
N ASN A 207 -1.18 -20.52 -8.54
CA ASN A 207 -0.57 -20.65 -9.87
C ASN A 207 0.19 -21.96 -10.05
N SER A 208 0.76 -22.53 -8.99
CA SER A 208 1.39 -23.85 -9.03
C SER A 208 0.42 -25.03 -9.08
N VAL A 209 -0.85 -24.82 -8.68
CA VAL A 209 -1.90 -25.86 -8.70
C VAL A 209 -2.70 -25.82 -10.00
N ASN A 210 -2.70 -24.69 -10.71
CA ASN A 210 -3.30 -24.55 -12.05
C ASN A 210 -2.34 -24.97 -13.18
N ILE A 211 -1.48 -25.97 -12.95
CA ILE A 211 -0.66 -26.65 -13.96
C ILE A 211 -1.17 -28.07 -14.12
#